data_AF-A0A1L9VGM3-F1
#
_entry.id   AF-A0A1L9VGM3-F1
#
_cell.length_a   1.000
_cell.length_b   1.000
_cell.length_c   1.000
_cell.angle_alpha   90.00
_cell.angle_beta   90.00
_cell.angle_gamma   90.00
#
_symmetry.space_group_name_H-M   'P 1'
#
loop_
_entity.id
_entity.type
_entity.pdbx_description
1 polymer ?
#
loop_
_entity_poly.entity_id
_entity_poly.type
_entity_poly.pdbx_seq_one_letter_code
_entity_poly.pdbx_strand_id
1 'polypeptide(L)'
;MEVDRGSRPSWLEWFPVKECVIDGFDCTISDTLLVDAAGGRGHDIQAFLKKFPEASGRLIVEDQPHVIEDIRDLDQSIERIGFDLFDKQPIKGARTYYLKFILHDWNDEDCRKIPHNIASQFILADTGCAMLPAMPDWEMMVFCNSMERTQGQWQRLLESAVFDMIRLWNPPGDRQGIIEADFEGRPREVSYQANV
;
A
#
# COMPACT_ATOMS: atom_id res chain seq x y z
N MET A 1 -2.00 1.21 15.96
CA MET A 1 -3.34 1.69 16.34
C MET A 1 -4.29 1.24 15.25
N GLU A 2 -5.32 0.45 15.53
CA GLU A 2 -6.26 -0.03 14.51
C GLU A 2 -7.19 1.13 14.13
N VAL A 3 -6.72 2.04 13.28
CA VAL A 3 -7.57 3.05 12.63
C VAL A 3 -8.66 2.25 11.92
N ASP A 4 -9.93 2.47 12.30
CA ASP A 4 -11.10 1.77 11.77
C ASP A 4 -10.98 1.54 10.26
N ARG A 5 -10.52 0.34 9.89
CA ARG A 5 -10.21 -0.04 8.51
C ARG A 5 -11.49 -0.29 7.70
N GLY A 6 -12.66 -0.33 8.36
CA GLY A 6 -13.93 -0.79 7.81
C GLY A 6 -14.99 0.30 7.55
N SER A 7 -14.89 1.50 8.15
CA SER A 7 -15.87 2.57 7.93
C SER A 7 -15.65 3.43 6.69
N ARG A 8 -14.53 3.24 5.97
CA ARG A 8 -14.18 4.03 4.78
C ARG A 8 -14.42 3.24 3.50
N PRO A 9 -14.80 3.89 2.39
CA PRO A 9 -14.94 3.22 1.11
C PRO A 9 -13.62 2.51 0.76
N SER A 10 -13.73 1.22 0.44
CA SER A 10 -12.58 0.41 0.05
C SER A 10 -11.83 1.07 -1.09
N TRP A 11 -10.50 1.04 -1.05
CA TRP A 11 -9.66 1.56 -2.14
C TRP A 11 -10.02 0.93 -3.49
N LEU A 12 -10.54 -0.30 -3.45
CA LEU A 12 -11.04 -1.03 -4.59
C LEU A 12 -12.21 -0.33 -5.32
N GLU A 13 -12.92 0.61 -4.69
CA GLU A 13 -14.07 1.31 -5.28
C GLU A 13 -13.69 2.51 -6.15
N TRP A 14 -12.55 3.14 -5.89
CA TRP A 14 -12.17 4.40 -6.54
C TRP A 14 -10.79 4.36 -7.19
N PHE A 15 -9.90 3.50 -6.71
CA PHE A 15 -8.60 3.28 -7.34
C PHE A 15 -8.78 2.40 -8.58
N PRO A 16 -8.12 2.70 -9.72
CA PRO A 16 -8.21 1.88 -10.93
C PRO A 16 -7.40 0.58 -10.80
N VAL A 17 -7.87 -0.32 -9.94
CA VAL A 17 -7.21 -1.60 -9.62
C VAL A 17 -6.96 -2.44 -10.88
N LYS A 18 -7.91 -2.46 -11.83
CA LYS A 18 -7.75 -3.21 -13.07
C LYS A 18 -6.52 -2.73 -13.84
N GLU A 19 -6.41 -1.43 -14.07
CA GLU A 19 -5.33 -0.84 -14.86
C GLU A 19 -3.97 -0.93 -14.15
N CYS A 20 -3.93 -0.63 -12.85
CA CYS A 20 -2.67 -0.53 -12.10
C CYS A 20 -2.17 -1.88 -11.55
N VAL A 21 -3.05 -2.86 -11.31
CA VAL A 21 -2.68 -4.13 -10.63
C VAL A 21 -2.87 -5.34 -11.54
N ILE A 22 -4.02 -5.48 -12.20
CA ILE A 22 -4.43 -6.71 -12.88
C ILE A 22 -3.98 -6.73 -14.35
N ASP A 23 -4.21 -5.64 -15.06
CA ASP A 23 -3.96 -5.54 -16.50
C ASP A 23 -2.44 -5.56 -16.77
N GLY A 24 -2.06 -6.33 -17.79
CA GLY A 24 -0.65 -6.55 -18.11
C GLY A 24 0.08 -7.49 -17.15
N PHE A 25 -0.62 -8.12 -16.19
CA PHE A 25 -0.02 -9.20 -15.40
C PHE A 25 0.30 -10.41 -16.29
N ASP A 26 1.58 -10.77 -16.33
CA ASP A 26 2.08 -11.94 -17.04
C ASP A 26 2.66 -12.94 -16.04
N CYS A 27 1.96 -14.07 -15.88
CA CYS A 27 2.34 -15.15 -14.98
C CYS A 27 3.63 -15.87 -15.39
N THR A 28 4.14 -15.62 -16.60
CA THR A 28 5.44 -16.15 -17.06
C THR A 28 6.63 -15.34 -16.54
N ILE A 29 6.41 -14.08 -16.17
CA ILE A 29 7.44 -13.18 -15.60
C ILE A 29 7.47 -13.32 -14.08
N SER A 30 6.29 -13.34 -13.45
CA SER A 30 6.13 -13.51 -12.01
C SER A 30 4.80 -14.20 -11.71
N ASP A 31 4.82 -15.17 -10.82
CA ASP A 31 3.61 -15.88 -10.40
C ASP A 31 2.78 -15.11 -9.37
N THR A 32 3.32 -14.03 -8.80
CA THR A 32 2.72 -13.30 -7.69
C THR A 32 2.12 -11.97 -8.16
N LEU A 33 0.80 -11.86 -8.04
CA LEU A 33 0.06 -10.67 -8.42
C LEU A 33 0.14 -9.59 -7.34
N LEU A 34 -0.19 -9.95 -6.11
CA LEU A 34 -0.36 -8.99 -5.03
C LEU A 34 0.19 -9.53 -3.72
N VAL A 35 1.08 -8.75 -3.11
CA VAL A 35 1.55 -8.93 -1.73
C VAL A 35 0.97 -7.78 -0.89
N ASP A 36 0.09 -8.11 0.05
CA ASP A 36 -0.44 -7.19 1.07
C ASP A 36 0.51 -7.23 2.28
N ALA A 37 1.48 -6.32 2.30
CA ALA A 37 2.56 -6.29 3.28
C ALA A 37 2.14 -5.52 4.54
N ALA A 38 2.36 -6.13 5.70
CA ALA A 38 1.73 -5.75 6.97
C ALA A 38 0.20 -5.57 6.84
N GLY A 39 -0.43 -6.51 6.13
CA GLY A 39 -1.86 -6.51 5.84
C GLY A 39 -2.75 -6.80 7.07
N GLY A 40 -2.16 -7.11 8.21
CA GLY A 40 -2.86 -7.51 9.43
C GLY A 40 -3.58 -8.84 9.21
N ARG A 41 -4.89 -8.83 9.42
CA ARG A 41 -5.75 -10.00 9.22
C ARG A 41 -6.17 -10.25 7.76
N GLY A 42 -5.62 -9.49 6.81
CA GLY A 42 -5.88 -9.67 5.38
C GLY A 42 -7.25 -9.18 4.89
N HIS A 43 -7.82 -8.16 5.55
CA HIS A 43 -9.12 -7.60 5.16
C HIS A 43 -9.12 -7.05 3.73
N ASP A 44 -8.07 -6.32 3.36
CA ASP A 44 -7.94 -5.67 2.05
C ASP A 44 -7.70 -6.70 0.93
N ILE A 45 -6.78 -7.65 1.12
CA ILE A 45 -6.56 -8.73 0.14
C ILE A 45 -7.76 -9.67 -0.02
N GLN A 46 -8.52 -9.92 1.06
CA GLN A 46 -9.77 -10.68 0.97
C GLN A 46 -10.85 -9.91 0.19
N ALA A 47 -10.95 -8.59 0.40
CA ALA A 47 -11.85 -7.76 -0.37
C ALA A 47 -11.44 -7.72 -1.86
N PHE A 48 -10.14 -7.69 -2.15
CA PHE A 48 -9.60 -7.77 -3.50
C PHE A 48 -10.03 -9.06 -4.19
N LEU A 49 -9.82 -10.22 -3.55
CA LEU A 49 -10.22 -11.52 -4.09
C LEU A 49 -11.73 -11.60 -4.36
N LYS A 50 -12.56 -11.07 -3.45
CA LYS A 50 -14.02 -11.05 -3.62
C LYS A 50 -14.47 -10.17 -4.79
N LYS A 51 -13.75 -9.07 -5.06
CA LYS A 51 -14.10 -8.13 -6.13
C LYS A 51 -13.57 -8.56 -7.50
N PHE A 52 -12.40 -9.20 -7.53
CA PHE A 52 -11.72 -9.66 -8.74
C PHE A 52 -11.39 -11.16 -8.65
N PRO A 53 -12.40 -12.05 -8.55
CA PRO A 53 -12.17 -13.49 -8.46
C PRO A 53 -11.51 -14.07 -9.72
N GLU A 54 -11.59 -13.36 -10.85
CA GLU A 54 -10.94 -13.70 -12.12
C GLU A 54 -9.46 -13.32 -12.20
N ALA A 55 -8.94 -12.58 -11.21
CA ALA A 55 -7.54 -12.17 -11.20
C ALA A 55 -6.63 -13.39 -11.13
N SER A 56 -5.69 -13.47 -12.06
CA SER A 56 -4.72 -14.58 -12.13
C SER A 56 -3.47 -14.25 -11.32
N GLY A 57 -2.87 -15.27 -10.69
CA GLY A 57 -1.65 -15.14 -9.90
C GLY A 57 -1.87 -15.32 -8.41
N ARG A 58 -0.78 -15.39 -7.66
CA ARG A 58 -0.78 -15.60 -6.22
C ARG A 58 -1.15 -14.33 -5.47
N LEU A 59 -1.95 -14.50 -4.43
CA LEU A 59 -2.35 -13.46 -3.48
C LEU A 59 -1.74 -13.81 -2.13
N ILE A 60 -0.93 -12.93 -1.58
CA ILE A 60 -0.15 -13.19 -0.38
C ILE A 60 -0.40 -12.07 0.63
N VAL A 61 -0.72 -12.44 1.88
CA VAL A 61 -0.67 -11.51 3.02
C VAL A 61 0.57 -11.80 3.84
N GLU A 62 1.33 -10.74 4.11
CA GLU A 62 2.50 -10.75 4.97
C GLU A 62 2.24 -9.91 6.21
N ASP A 63 2.54 -10.47 7.38
CA ASP A 63 2.55 -9.74 8.65
C ASP A 63 3.43 -10.50 9.66
N GLN A 64 3.63 -9.97 10.86
CA GLN A 64 4.40 -10.65 11.89
C GLN A 64 3.84 -12.06 12.14
N PRO A 65 4.69 -13.06 12.43
CA PRO A 65 4.25 -14.46 12.57
C PRO A 65 3.05 -14.64 13.52
N HIS A 66 3.06 -13.94 14.65
CA HIS A 66 1.98 -14.01 15.63
C HIS A 66 0.64 -13.44 15.11
N VAL A 67 0.68 -12.42 14.24
CA VAL A 67 -0.53 -11.86 13.61
C VAL A 67 -1.11 -12.88 12.61
N ILE A 68 -0.25 -13.50 11.82
CA ILE A 68 -0.64 -14.51 10.83
C ILE A 68 -1.24 -15.75 11.49
N GLU A 69 -0.67 -16.21 12.61
CA GLU A 69 -1.17 -17.35 13.39
C GLU A 69 -2.57 -17.11 13.99
N ASP A 70 -2.91 -15.84 14.25
CA ASP A 70 -4.21 -15.41 14.78
C ASP A 70 -5.30 -15.29 13.71
N ILE A 71 -4.96 -15.38 12.42
CA ILE A 71 -5.95 -15.33 11.32
C ILE A 71 -6.81 -16.59 11.33
N ARG A 72 -8.11 -16.42 11.58
CA ARG A 72 -9.12 -17.49 11.53
C ARG A 72 -9.91 -17.48 10.23
N ASP A 73 -10.32 -16.30 9.78
CA ASP A 73 -11.24 -16.11 8.67
C ASP A 73 -10.56 -15.42 7.49
N LEU A 74 -9.87 -16.21 6.67
CA LEU A 74 -9.28 -15.78 5.40
C LEU A 74 -9.42 -16.90 4.37
N ASP A 75 -9.73 -16.56 3.11
CA ASP A 75 -9.83 -17.52 2.02
C ASP A 75 -8.58 -18.39 1.89
N GLN A 76 -8.74 -19.68 1.58
CA GLN A 76 -7.64 -20.65 1.50
C GLN A 76 -6.74 -20.41 0.28
N SER A 77 -7.24 -19.72 -0.75
CA SER A 77 -6.45 -19.31 -1.91
C SER A 77 -5.48 -18.18 -1.61
N ILE A 78 -5.64 -17.49 -0.47
CA ILE A 78 -4.72 -16.43 -0.03
C ILE A 78 -3.64 -17.06 0.85
N GLU A 79 -2.40 -16.96 0.39
CA GLU A 79 -1.22 -17.43 1.11
C GLU A 79 -0.91 -16.50 2.27
N ARG A 80 -0.50 -17.08 3.40
CA ARG A 80 -0.21 -16.36 4.63
C ARG A 80 1.23 -16.58 5.01
N ILE A 81 2.00 -15.51 5.09
CA ILE A 81 3.43 -15.59 5.34
C ILE A 81 3.78 -14.73 6.56
N GLY A 82 4.34 -15.38 7.58
CA GLY A 82 4.95 -14.69 8.71
C GLY A 82 6.22 -13.99 8.26
N PHE A 83 6.24 -12.65 8.30
CA PHE A 83 7.33 -11.83 7.78
C PHE A 83 7.48 -10.55 8.61
N ASP A 84 8.72 -10.19 8.93
CA ASP A 84 9.06 -8.88 9.48
C ASP A 84 9.39 -7.91 8.34
N LEU A 85 8.75 -6.74 8.30
CA LEU A 85 8.92 -5.74 7.25
C LEU A 85 10.38 -5.31 7.01
N PHE A 86 11.24 -5.42 8.02
CA PHE A 86 12.65 -5.04 7.93
C PHE A 86 13.58 -6.18 7.52
N ASP A 87 13.07 -7.41 7.46
CA ASP A 87 13.81 -8.53 6.93
C ASP A 87 13.89 -8.46 5.40
N LYS A 88 14.77 -9.29 4.83
CA LYS A 88 14.87 -9.41 3.37
C LYS A 88 13.56 -9.99 2.83
N GLN A 89 12.80 -9.15 2.12
CA GLN A 89 11.52 -9.51 1.49
C GLN A 89 11.57 -10.87 0.77
N PRO A 90 10.84 -11.90 1.24
CA PRO A 90 10.92 -13.28 0.75
C PRO A 90 10.33 -13.44 -0.65
N ILE A 91 9.27 -12.70 -0.97
CA ILE A 91 8.62 -12.72 -2.27
C ILE A 91 9.31 -11.72 -3.17
N LYS A 92 9.97 -12.19 -4.23
CA LYS A 92 10.68 -11.34 -5.19
C LYS A 92 9.91 -11.23 -6.50
N GLY A 93 9.87 -10.02 -7.05
CA GLY A 93 9.30 -9.77 -8.37
C GLY A 93 7.77 -9.80 -8.40
N ALA A 94 7.09 -9.67 -7.26
CA ALA A 94 5.64 -9.50 -7.27
C ALA A 94 5.26 -8.32 -8.18
N ARG A 95 4.11 -8.42 -8.85
CA ARG A 95 3.59 -7.31 -9.65
C ARG A 95 3.35 -6.10 -8.75
N THR A 96 2.70 -6.31 -7.61
CA THR A 96 2.36 -5.25 -6.66
C THR A 96 2.72 -5.64 -5.23
N TYR A 97 3.46 -4.76 -4.56
CA TYR A 97 3.58 -4.72 -3.10
C TYR A 97 2.70 -3.58 -2.60
N TYR A 98 1.65 -3.93 -1.87
CA TYR A 98 0.67 -3.02 -1.31
C TYR A 98 0.92 -2.81 0.18
N LEU A 99 0.97 -1.55 0.60
CA LEU A 99 1.04 -1.13 2.00
C LEU A 99 -0.14 -0.21 2.30
N LYS A 100 -0.82 -0.41 3.43
CA LYS A 100 -1.89 0.49 3.88
C LYS A 100 -1.65 0.92 5.32
N PHE A 101 -1.46 2.23 5.53
CA PHE A 101 -1.19 2.80 6.86
C PHE A 101 0.01 2.13 7.56
N ILE A 102 1.10 1.95 6.82
CA ILE A 102 2.34 1.37 7.35
C ILE A 102 3.46 2.41 7.41
N LEU A 103 3.80 3.02 6.27
CA LEU A 103 4.91 3.98 6.20
C LEU A 103 4.77 5.21 7.13
N HIS A 104 3.56 5.52 7.60
CA HIS A 104 3.35 6.61 8.58
C HIS A 104 3.79 6.25 10.01
N ASP A 105 4.02 4.98 10.34
CA ASP A 105 4.52 4.56 11.65
C ASP A 105 6.05 4.69 11.76
N TRP A 106 6.74 4.89 10.64
CA TRP A 106 8.18 4.79 10.53
C TRP A 106 8.83 6.10 10.12
N ASN A 107 10.08 6.31 10.57
CA ASN A 107 10.92 7.41 10.11
C ASN A 107 11.38 7.18 8.66
N ASP A 108 11.95 8.21 8.06
CA ASP A 108 12.37 8.17 6.65
C ASP A 108 13.45 7.11 6.36
N GLU A 109 14.36 6.82 7.30
CA GLU A 109 15.40 5.81 7.12
C GLU A 109 14.81 4.40 7.04
N ASP A 110 13.81 4.13 7.86
CA ASP A 110 13.13 2.85 7.92
C ASP A 110 12.15 2.68 6.76
N CYS A 111 11.42 3.73 6.38
CA CYS A 111 10.59 3.71 5.16
C CYS A 111 11.38 3.32 3.90
N ARG A 112 12.64 3.78 3.77
CA ARG A 112 13.51 3.44 2.62
C ARG A 112 13.85 1.95 2.53
N LYS A 113 13.78 1.21 3.64
CA LYS A 113 14.11 -0.22 3.70
C LYS A 113 12.91 -1.09 3.33
N ILE A 114 11.69 -0.57 3.48
CA ILE A 114 10.45 -1.32 3.25
C ILE A 114 10.14 -1.30 1.74
N PRO A 115 10.03 -2.47 1.07
CA PRO A 115 9.69 -2.52 -0.34
C PRO A 115 8.21 -2.24 -0.56
N HIS A 116 7.88 -1.30 -1.44
CA HIS A 116 6.50 -1.02 -1.83
C HIS A 116 6.40 -0.39 -3.22
N ASN A 117 5.31 -0.69 -3.93
CA ASN A 117 4.98 -0.03 -5.20
C ASN A 117 3.65 0.73 -5.08
N ILE A 118 2.72 0.25 -4.26
CA ILE A 118 1.47 0.94 -4.00
C ILE A 118 1.34 1.13 -2.49
N ALA A 119 1.27 2.37 -2.05
CA ALA A 119 1.12 2.73 -0.65
C ALA A 119 -0.12 3.60 -0.45
N SER A 120 -1.09 3.09 0.30
CA SER A 120 -2.29 3.81 0.69
C SER A 120 -2.07 4.51 2.04
N GLN A 121 -2.03 5.83 2.02
CA GLN A 121 -1.61 6.67 3.15
C GLN A 121 -2.51 7.88 3.31
N PHE A 122 -2.49 8.48 4.50
CA PHE A 122 -2.98 9.84 4.63
C PHE A 122 -2.00 10.81 3.96
N ILE A 123 -2.57 11.73 3.20
CA ILE A 123 -1.79 12.74 2.49
C ILE A 123 -2.28 14.10 2.93
N LEU A 124 -1.43 14.79 3.70
CA LEU A 124 -1.72 16.13 4.15
C LEU A 124 -1.42 17.14 3.04
N ALA A 125 -2.20 18.21 2.99
CA ALA A 125 -1.88 19.36 2.15
C ALA A 125 -0.62 20.06 2.70
N ASP A 126 0.30 20.46 1.82
CA ASP A 126 1.53 21.14 2.24
C ASP A 126 1.26 22.45 3.00
N THR A 127 0.18 23.15 2.65
CA THR A 127 -0.24 24.39 3.31
C THR A 127 -1.76 24.46 3.41
N GLY A 128 -2.28 25.09 4.48
CA GLY A 128 -3.72 25.32 4.64
C GLY A 128 -4.52 24.05 4.93
N CYS A 129 -3.86 23.01 5.44
CA CYS A 129 -4.52 21.78 5.86
C CYS A 129 -5.54 22.10 6.97
N ALA A 130 -6.81 21.75 6.75
CA ALA A 130 -7.83 21.96 7.76
C ALA A 130 -7.53 21.13 9.04
N MET A 131 -8.14 21.51 10.16
CA MET A 131 -7.86 20.89 11.46
C MET A 131 -8.24 19.40 11.51
N LEU A 132 -9.45 19.03 11.10
CA LEU A 132 -9.91 17.64 11.07
C LEU A 132 -8.95 16.70 10.29
N PRO A 133 -8.47 17.05 9.07
CA PRO A 133 -7.46 16.27 8.37
C PRO A 133 -6.14 16.08 9.12
N ALA A 134 -5.75 17.07 9.91
CA ALA A 134 -4.48 17.09 10.63
C ALA A 134 -4.55 16.42 12.00
N MET A 135 -5.75 16.07 12.50
CA MET A 135 -5.89 15.40 13.80
C MET A 135 -5.16 14.04 13.88
N PRO A 136 -5.17 13.18 12.85
CA PRO A 136 -4.40 11.94 12.88
C PRO A 136 -2.89 12.16 13.05
N ASP A 137 -2.34 13.28 12.58
CA ASP A 137 -0.92 13.61 12.78
C ASP A 137 -0.58 13.76 14.27
N TRP A 138 -1.49 14.35 15.06
CA TRP A 138 -1.32 14.43 16.51
C TRP A 138 -1.41 13.05 17.17
N GLU A 139 -2.27 12.16 16.66
CA GLU A 139 -2.31 10.77 17.13
C GLU A 139 -0.99 10.07 16.82
N MET A 140 -0.43 10.24 15.61
CA MET A 140 0.87 9.66 15.25
C MET A 140 2.00 10.21 16.12
N MET A 141 1.99 11.52 16.41
CA MET A 141 2.97 12.15 17.30
C MET A 141 2.88 11.59 18.72
N VAL A 142 1.68 11.46 19.26
CA VAL A 142 1.46 11.04 20.67
C VAL A 142 1.70 9.55 20.87
N PHE A 143 1.29 8.70 19.93
CA PHE A 143 1.25 7.25 20.13
C PHE A 143 2.39 6.50 19.43
N CYS A 144 2.87 7.01 18.31
CA CYS A 144 3.88 6.33 17.49
C CYS A 144 5.23 7.06 17.49
N ASN A 145 5.32 8.25 18.10
CA ASN A 145 6.46 9.17 17.92
C ASN A 145 6.81 9.33 16.43
N SER A 146 5.76 9.40 15.61
CA SER A 146 5.81 9.48 14.16
C SER A 146 4.95 10.62 13.66
N MET A 147 4.74 10.73 12.34
CA MET A 147 3.96 11.79 11.72
C MET A 147 3.20 11.30 10.50
N GLU A 148 2.07 11.96 10.23
CA GLU A 148 1.49 11.94 8.90
C GLU A 148 2.28 12.88 7.99
N ARG A 149 2.44 12.50 6.72
CA ARG A 149 3.26 13.25 5.77
C ARG A 149 2.41 14.03 4.78
N THR A 150 2.90 15.22 4.42
CA THR A 150 2.35 16.00 3.32
C THR A 150 2.71 15.40 1.97
N GLN A 151 2.02 15.80 0.91
CA GLN A 151 2.39 15.41 -0.46
C GLN A 151 3.87 15.70 -0.77
N GLY A 152 4.36 16.90 -0.45
CA GLY A 152 5.77 17.24 -0.69
C GLY A 152 6.74 16.41 0.16
N GLN A 153 6.34 16.00 1.37
CA GLN A 153 7.15 15.10 2.20
C GLN A 153 7.19 13.68 1.65
N TRP A 154 6.07 13.13 1.18
CA TRP A 154 6.02 11.84 0.50
C TRP A 154 6.89 11.84 -0.75
N GLN A 155 6.80 12.87 -1.58
CA GLN A 155 7.64 13.00 -2.77
C GLN A 155 9.14 12.97 -2.43
N ARG A 156 9.58 13.78 -1.46
CA ARG A 156 10.99 13.80 -1.03
C ARG A 156 11.44 12.47 -0.43
N LEU A 157 10.57 11.78 0.30
CA LEU A 157 10.88 10.47 0.86
C LEU A 157 11.13 9.46 -0.27
N LEU A 158 10.25 9.41 -1.26
CA LEU A 158 10.37 8.51 -2.40
C LEU A 158 11.61 8.82 -3.25
N GLU A 159 11.83 10.10 -3.59
CA GLU A 159 13.03 10.54 -4.33
C GLU A 159 14.34 10.27 -3.57
N SER A 160 14.30 10.28 -2.23
CA SER A 160 15.45 9.92 -1.39
C SER A 160 15.66 8.41 -1.28
N ALA A 161 14.66 7.63 -1.66
CA ALA A 161 14.73 6.20 -1.84
C ALA A 161 14.99 5.91 -3.33
N VAL A 162 15.32 4.67 -3.68
CA VAL A 162 15.45 4.25 -5.10
C VAL A 162 14.06 4.07 -5.75
N PHE A 163 13.11 4.95 -5.42
CA PHE A 163 11.72 4.90 -5.87
C PHE A 163 11.36 6.17 -6.63
N ASP A 164 10.85 6.00 -7.85
CA ASP A 164 10.21 7.08 -8.60
C ASP A 164 8.73 7.13 -8.22
N MET A 165 8.26 8.26 -7.67
CA MET A 165 6.83 8.49 -7.52
C MET A 165 6.20 8.66 -8.91
N ILE A 166 5.37 7.69 -9.30
CA ILE A 166 4.68 7.73 -10.59
C ILE A 166 3.49 8.70 -10.50
N ARG A 167 2.64 8.48 -9.50
CA ARG A 167 1.36 9.18 -9.41
C ARG A 167 0.83 9.23 -7.99
N LEU A 168 0.11 10.31 -7.71
CA LEU A 168 -0.71 10.45 -6.52
C LEU A 168 -2.17 10.34 -6.90
N TRP A 169 -2.87 9.41 -6.27
CA TRP A 169 -4.29 9.17 -6.47
C TRP A 169 -5.07 9.68 -5.27
N ASN A 170 -5.94 10.66 -5.48
CA ASN A 170 -6.80 11.20 -4.44
C ASN A 170 -8.22 10.63 -4.57
N PRO A 171 -8.81 10.06 -3.51
CA PRO A 171 -10.17 9.56 -3.56
C PRO A 171 -11.17 10.70 -3.71
N PRO A 172 -12.40 10.42 -4.20
CA PRO A 172 -13.51 11.36 -4.13
C PRO A 172 -13.84 11.66 -2.67
N GLY A 173 -13.58 12.89 -2.20
CA GLY A 173 -13.80 13.30 -0.82
C GLY A 173 -12.52 13.29 0.02
N ASP A 174 -12.57 12.70 1.21
CA ASP A 174 -11.51 12.88 2.22
C ASP A 174 -10.42 11.79 2.23
N ARG A 175 -9.23 12.22 1.79
CA ARG A 175 -7.92 12.21 2.50
C ARG A 175 -7.08 10.94 2.61
N GLN A 176 -7.55 9.75 2.24
CA GLN A 176 -6.64 8.60 2.05
C GLN A 176 -6.21 8.52 0.59
N GLY A 177 -5.04 9.07 0.27
CA GLY A 177 -4.48 8.96 -1.06
C GLY A 177 -3.74 7.65 -1.26
N ILE A 178 -3.65 7.22 -2.51
CA ILE A 178 -2.72 6.16 -2.91
C ILE A 178 -1.54 6.79 -3.61
N ILE A 179 -0.36 6.46 -3.09
CA ILE A 179 0.93 6.76 -3.68
C ILE A 179 1.29 5.55 -4.53
N GLU A 180 1.39 5.77 -5.84
CA GLU A 180 1.93 4.80 -6.79
C GLU A 180 3.39 5.16 -7.05
N ALA A 181 4.28 4.22 -6.78
CA ALA A 181 5.72 4.33 -6.95
C ALA A 181 6.25 3.09 -7.66
N ASP A 182 7.36 3.25 -8.38
CA ASP A 182 8.09 2.14 -8.97
C ASP A 182 9.58 2.24 -8.63
N PHE A 183 10.25 1.10 -8.65
CA PHE A 183 11.69 1.07 -8.39
C PHE A 183 12.44 1.70 -9.55
N GLU A 184 13.38 2.59 -9.24
CA GLU A 184 14.25 3.25 -10.20
C GLU A 184 15.01 2.19 -11.02
N GLY A 185 14.70 2.08 -12.32
CA GLY A 185 15.34 1.14 -13.25
C GLY A 185 14.50 -0.05 -13.73
N ARG A 186 13.24 -0.22 -13.28
CA ARG A 186 12.32 -1.15 -13.95
C ARG A 186 11.83 -0.53 -15.28
N PRO A 187 11.89 -1.26 -16.42
CA PRO A 187 11.41 -0.70 -17.68
C PRO A 187 9.92 -0.41 -17.58
N ARG A 188 9.56 0.85 -17.83
CA ARG A 188 8.18 1.35 -17.79
C ARG A 188 7.36 0.70 -18.90
N GLU A 189 6.50 -0.25 -18.54
CA GLU A 189 5.44 -0.68 -19.45
C GLU A 189 4.18 0.14 -19.17
N VAL A 190 3.90 1.04 -20.11
CA VAL A 190 2.64 1.78 -20.33
C VAL A 190 2.43 3.06 -19.51
N SER A 191 2.64 4.18 -20.19
CA SER A 191 2.08 5.49 -19.84
C SER A 191 0.58 5.50 -20.12
N TYR A 192 -0.26 5.39 -19.09
CA TYR A 192 -1.70 5.60 -19.22
C TYR A 192 -2.04 7.09 -19.17
N GLN A 193 -2.56 7.60 -20.30
CA GLN A 193 -3.09 8.96 -20.38
C GLN A 193 -4.38 9.08 -19.56
N ALA A 194 -4.39 10.01 -18.62
CA ALA A 194 -5.58 10.36 -17.86
C ALA A 194 -6.62 10.99 -18.78
N ASN A 195 -7.82 10.42 -18.83
CA ASN A 195 -8.98 11.17 -19.29
C ASN A 195 -9.46 12.07 -18.14
N VAL A 196 -9.59 13.34 -18.51
CA VAL A 196 -10.02 14.50 -17.72
C VAL A 196 -11.40 14.31 -17.10
#